data_AF-A0A358HS96-F1
#
_entry.id   AF-A0A358HS96-F1
#
_cell.length_a   1.000
_cell.length_b   1.000
_cell.length_c   1.000
_cell.angle_alpha   90.00
_cell.angle_beta   90.00
_cell.angle_gamma   90.00
#
_symmetry.space_group_name_H-M   'P 1'
#
loop_
_entity.id
_entity.type
_entity.pdbx_description
1 polymer ?
#
loop_
_entity_poly.entity_id
_entity_poly.type
_entity_poly.pdbx_seq_one_letter_code
_entity_poly.pdbx_strand_id
1 'polypeptide(L)' 'FAVLKAPDIPSALFEMGYLSNAQDAKLLQSPAHRKKVAEAVMRAIDIYFDTHKF' A
#
# COMPACT_ATOMS: atom_id res chain seq x y z
N PHE A 1 -5.35 -13.23 -6.62
CA PHE A 1 -6.16 -12.32 -5.78
C PHE A 1 -7.55 -12.15 -6.39
N ALA A 2 -8.60 -12.61 -5.70
CA ALA A 2 -9.97 -12.54 -6.24
C ALA A 2 -10.62 -11.15 -6.16
N VAL A 3 -9.98 -10.22 -5.44
CA VAL A 3 -10.48 -8.85 -5.16
C VAL A 3 -10.03 -7.80 -6.17
N LEU A 4 -9.12 -8.13 -7.08
CA LEU A 4 -8.60 -7.22 -8.12
C LEU A 4 -9.24 -7.58 -9.47
N LYS A 5 -10.56 -7.45 -9.58
CA LYS A 5 -11.31 -7.92 -10.76
C LYS A 5 -12.05 -6.83 -11.54
N ALA A 6 -12.10 -5.60 -11.04
CA ALA A 6 -12.75 -4.50 -11.75
C ALA A 6 -11.94 -4.15 -13.02
N PRO A 7 -12.49 -4.34 -14.22
CA PRO A 7 -11.76 -4.11 -15.47
C PRO A 7 -11.67 -2.61 -15.83
N ASP A 8 -12.50 -1.78 -15.21
CA ASP A 8 -12.72 -0.36 -15.48
C ASP A 8 -12.04 0.55 -14.46
N ILE A 9 -11.49 0.01 -13.37
CA ILE A 9 -10.83 0.79 -12.30
C ILE A 9 -9.41 0.24 -12.06
N PRO A 10 -8.35 1.07 -12.16
CA PRO A 10 -7.01 0.68 -11.77
C PRO A 10 -6.98 0.18 -10.32
N SER A 11 -6.54 -1.06 -10.13
CA SER A 11 -6.59 -1.74 -8.83
C SER A 11 -5.23 -2.37 -8.49
N ALA A 12 -4.77 -2.19 -7.26
CA ALA A 12 -3.52 -2.76 -6.76
C ALA A 12 -3.67 -3.27 -5.32
N LEU A 13 -2.86 -4.27 -4.96
CA LEU A 13 -2.76 -4.78 -3.59
C LEU A 13 -1.32 -4.59 -3.09
N PHE A 14 -1.18 -4.03 -1.90
CA PHE A 14 0.09 -3.81 -1.24
C PHE A 14 0.24 -4.76 -0.06
N GLU A 15 1.31 -5.56 -0.06
CA GLU A 15 1.74 -6.30 1.12
C GLU A 15 2.63 -5.38 1.98
N MET A 16 2.17 -5.08 3.20
CA MET A 16 2.85 -4.13 4.10
C MET A 16 3.91 -4.81 5.01
N GLY A 17 3.99 -6.14 4.97
CA GLY A 17 4.87 -6.97 5.78
C GLY A 17 4.26 -8.34 6.08
N TYR A 18 5.04 -9.27 6.63
CA TYR A 18 4.60 -10.62 6.96
C TYR A 18 4.36 -10.81 8.46
N LEU A 19 3.15 -11.20 8.86
CA LEU A 19 2.86 -11.52 10.27
C LEU A 19 3.64 -12.74 10.80
N SER A 20 4.08 -13.63 9.91
CA SER A 20 4.94 -14.78 10.24
C SER A 20 6.38 -14.36 10.55
N ASN A 21 6.80 -13.15 10.15
CA ASN A 21 8.09 -12.60 10.49
C ASN A 21 7.96 -11.72 11.74
N ALA A 22 8.67 -12.08 12.81
CA ALA A 22 8.56 -11.39 14.10
C ALA A 22 8.97 -9.91 14.04
N GLN A 23 9.89 -9.54 13.15
CA GLN A 23 10.32 -8.16 12.97
C GLN A 23 9.24 -7.35 12.25
N ASP A 24 8.69 -7.88 11.16
CA ASP A 24 7.59 -7.24 10.43
C ASP A 24 6.34 -7.12 11.29
N ALA A 25 5.99 -8.15 12.06
CA ALA A 25 4.85 -8.09 12.99
C ALA A 25 4.99 -6.94 14.00
N LYS A 26 6.19 -6.72 14.55
CA LYS A 26 6.48 -5.59 15.45
C LYS A 26 6.37 -4.25 14.72
N LEU A 27 6.88 -4.15 13.50
CA LEU A 27 6.81 -2.95 12.69
C LEU A 27 5.36 -2.61 12.31
N LEU A 28 4.55 -3.61 11.92
CA LEU A 28 3.13 -3.44 11.62
C LEU A 28 2.33 -2.95 12.84
N GLN A 29 2.75 -3.32 14.06
CA GLN A 29 2.16 -2.82 15.31
C GLN A 29 2.64 -1.41 15.70
N SER A 30 3.73 -0.91 15.12
CA SER A 30 4.25 0.44 15.41
C SER A 30 3.45 1.54 14.70
N PRO A 31 2.89 2.52 15.43
CA PRO A 31 2.21 3.67 14.82
C PRO A 31 3.11 4.49 13.91
N ALA A 32 4.39 4.68 14.28
CA ALA A 32 5.35 5.44 13.49
C ALA A 32 5.66 4.73 12.16
N HIS A 33 5.81 3.41 12.19
CA HIS A 33 6.04 2.64 10.96
C HIS A 33 4.81 2.65 10.06
N ARG A 34 3.60 2.44 10.60
CA ARG A 34 2.36 2.55 9.83
C ARG A 34 2.19 3.93 9.18
N LYS A 35 2.54 5.01 9.90
CA LYS A 35 2.54 6.37 9.34
C LYS A 35 3.47 6.49 8.12
N LYS A 36 4.70 5.98 8.24
CA LYS A 36 5.67 5.98 7.14
C LYS A 36 5.17 5.21 5.91
N VAL A 37 4.53 4.04 6.11
CA VAL A 37 3.93 3.26 5.02
C VAL A 37 2.78 4.03 4.37
N ALA A 38 1.86 4.59 5.17
CA ALA A 38 0.75 5.38 4.65
C ALA A 38 1.21 6.59 3.82
N GLU A 39 2.24 7.32 4.27
CA GLU A 39 2.84 8.43 3.53
C GLU A 39 3.47 7.95 2.20
N ALA A 40 4.08 6.77 2.18
CA ALA A 40 4.64 6.21 0.95
C ALA A 40 3.54 5.81 -0.06
N VAL A 41 2.45 5.21 0.42
CA VAL A 41 1.29 4.86 -0.42
C VAL A 41 0.63 6.12 -0.96
N MET A 42 0.44 7.16 -0.13
CA MET A 42 -0.10 8.45 -0.58
C MET A 42 0.73 9.04 -1.73
N ARG A 43 2.06 9.13 -1.56
CA ARG A 43 2.95 9.62 -2.62
C ARG A 43 2.86 8.80 -3.90
N ALA A 44 2.75 7.47 -3.79
CA ALA A 44 2.61 6.60 -4.96
C ALA A 44 1.29 6.87 -5.71
N ILE A 45 0.20 7.11 -4.98
CA ILE A 45 -1.10 7.49 -5.54
C ILE A 45 -1.00 8.86 -6.24
N ASP A 46 -0.40 9.86 -5.59
CA ASP A 46 -0.21 11.19 -6.17
C ASP A 46 0.58 11.11 -7.49
N ILE A 47 1.70 10.38 -7.51
CA ILE A 47 2.52 10.16 -8.71
C ILE A 47 1.69 9.48 -9.82
N TYR A 48 0.86 8.49 -9.47
CA TYR A 48 0.02 7.82 -10.46
C TYR A 48 -0.92 8.80 -11.16
N PHE A 49 -1.61 9.66 -10.41
CA PHE A 49 -2.54 10.65 -10.98
C PHE A 49 -1.84 11.82 -11.68
N ASP A 50 -0.65 12.22 -11.22
CA ASP A 50 0.15 13.25 -11.92
C ASP A 50 0.66 12.77 -13.29
N THR A 51 1.04 11.49 -13.38
CA THR A 51 1.55 10.87 -14.61
C THR A 51 0.44 10.42 -15.56
N HIS A 52 -0.73 10.07 -15.02
CA HIS A 52 -1.91 9.67 -15.78
C HIS A 52 -2.97 10.76 -15.65
N LYS A 53 -2.77 11.87 -16.37
CA LYS A 53 -3.81 12.88 -16.52
C LYS A 53 -5.04 12.25 -17.18
N PHE A 54 -6.18 12.34 -16.50
CA PHE A 54 -7.49 12.15 -17.12
C PHE A 54 -7.78 13.29 -18.11
#